data_AF-A0A353N6X9-F1
#
_entry.id   AF-A0A353N6X9-F1
#
_cell.length_a   1.000
_cell.length_b   1.000
_cell.length_c   1.000
_cell.angle_alpha   90.00
_cell.angle_beta   90.00
_cell.angle_gamma   90.00
#
_symmetry.space_group_name_H-M   'P 1'
#
loop_
_entity.id
_entity.type
_entity.pdbx_description
1 polymer ?
#
loop_
_entity_poly.entity_id
_entity_poly.type
_entity_poly.pdbx_seq_one_letter_code
_entity_poly.pdbx_strand_id
1 'polypeptide(L)'
;TVEESKTMGTNLEVVEGMLFDRGYISPYMVTDSERMEAVLEEPYILLTDKKITLIKDLLPILEKVVQKGKPLVIVSEDIEGEALATLVVNKLRGTLNVVAVKAPGFG
;
A
#
# COMPACT_ATOMS: atom_id res chain seq x y z
N THR A 1 -24.51 -10.86 -9.39
CA THR A 1 -25.35 -11.75 -8.57
C THR A 1 -24.98 -11.44 -7.14
N VAL A 2 -25.94 -10.97 -6.33
CA VAL A 2 -25.69 -10.41 -5.00
C VAL A 2 -25.52 -11.56 -4.01
N GLU A 3 -24.30 -11.75 -3.49
CA GLU A 3 -24.08 -12.61 -2.32
C GLU A 3 -24.26 -11.75 -1.05
N GLU A 4 -25.53 -11.53 -0.70
CA GLU A 4 -25.92 -11.14 0.66
C GLU A 4 -25.76 -12.36 1.58
N SER A 5 -24.61 -12.46 2.23
CA SER A 5 -24.43 -13.40 3.34
C SER A 5 -25.32 -12.98 4.50
N LYS A 6 -26.47 -13.65 4.61
CA LYS A 6 -27.40 -13.60 5.74
C LYS A 6 -26.75 -14.18 6.99
N THR A 7 -26.07 -13.36 7.76
CA THR A 7 -25.94 -13.57 9.21
C THR A 7 -26.98 -12.68 9.87
N MET A 8 -28.08 -13.27 10.38
CA MET A 8 -29.15 -12.54 11.10
C MET A 8 -28.68 -12.08 12.49
N GLY A 9 -27.64 -11.25 12.53
CA GLY A 9 -27.09 -10.67 13.76
C GLY A 9 -26.69 -9.21 13.53
N THR A 10 -26.91 -8.36 14.52
CA THR A 10 -26.36 -7.01 14.52
C THR A 10 -24.86 -7.11 14.79
N ASN A 11 -24.03 -6.90 13.77
CA ASN A 11 -22.58 -6.80 13.93
C ASN A 11 -22.22 -5.34 14.24
N LEU A 12 -21.50 -5.12 15.35
CA LEU A 12 -20.85 -3.84 15.64
C LEU A 12 -19.39 -3.96 15.22
N GLU A 13 -19.00 -3.26 14.16
CA GLU A 13 -17.60 -3.15 13.75
C GLU A 13 -17.02 -1.88 14.34
N VAL A 14 -15.97 -2.02 15.16
CA VAL A 14 -15.23 -0.89 15.73
C VAL A 14 -13.96 -0.72 14.93
N VAL A 15 -13.73 0.48 14.40
CA VAL A 15 -12.50 0.84 13.70
C VAL A 15 -11.51 1.39 14.70
N GLU A 16 -10.38 0.71 14.86
CA GLU A 16 -9.24 1.25 15.58
C GLU A 16 -8.33 2.01 14.62
N GLY A 17 -8.05 3.28 14.93
CA GLY A 17 -7.18 4.13 14.12
C GLY A 17 -7.89 4.75 12.91
N MET A 18 -7.19 4.79 11.78
CA MET A 18 -7.68 5.39 10.53
C MET A 18 -7.91 4.30 9.48
N LEU A 19 -9.11 4.27 8.92
CA LEU A 19 -9.49 3.36 7.83
C LEU A 19 -9.95 4.18 6.63
N PHE A 20 -9.56 3.74 5.44
CA PHE A 20 -10.09 4.23 4.17
C PHE A 20 -10.24 3.10 3.17
N ASP A 21 -11.20 3.23 2.25
CA ASP A 21 -11.59 2.17 1.30
C ASP A 21 -10.64 2.07 0.10
N ARG A 22 -9.33 1.90 0.35
CA ARG A 22 -8.31 1.65 -0.69
C ARG A 22 -7.37 0.53 -0.26
N GLY A 23 -7.29 -0.50 -1.08
CA GLY A 23 -6.30 -1.57 -0.93
C GLY A 23 -4.96 -1.25 -1.58
N TYR A 24 -4.03 -2.20 -1.47
CA TYR A 24 -2.74 -2.14 -2.17
C TYR A 24 -2.93 -2.16 -3.70
N ILE A 25 -2.10 -1.42 -4.42
CA ILE A 25 -2.19 -1.28 -5.88
C ILE A 25 -1.82 -2.58 -6.60
N SER A 26 -0.96 -3.42 -5.99
CA SER A 26 -0.52 -4.68 -6.58
C SER A 26 -0.59 -5.84 -5.58
N PRO A 27 -1.08 -7.03 -5.97
CA PRO A 27 -1.13 -8.21 -5.08
C PRO A 27 0.25 -8.67 -4.62
N TYR A 28 1.32 -8.31 -5.34
CA TYR A 28 2.70 -8.61 -4.94
C TYR A 28 3.17 -7.79 -3.71
N MET A 29 2.34 -6.87 -3.20
CA MET A 29 2.63 -6.10 -1.99
C MET A 29 2.13 -6.77 -0.71
N VAL A 30 1.45 -7.92 -0.82
CA VAL A 30 1.04 -8.75 0.32
C VAL A 30 2.24 -9.16 1.17
N THR A 31 2.04 -9.17 2.49
CA THR A 31 3.00 -9.69 3.48
C THR A 31 2.48 -10.95 4.16
N ASP A 32 1.16 -11.05 4.33
CA ASP A 32 0.47 -12.22 4.83
C ASP A 32 -0.35 -12.84 3.69
N SER A 33 0.22 -13.88 3.07
CA SER A 33 -0.39 -14.57 1.93
C SER A 33 -1.59 -15.43 2.30
N GLU A 34 -1.77 -15.78 3.58
CA GLU A 34 -2.92 -16.56 4.02
C GLU A 34 -4.15 -15.66 4.15
N ARG A 35 -3.95 -14.47 4.73
CA ARG A 35 -5.00 -13.48 4.95
C ARG A 35 -5.18 -12.53 3.77
N MET A 36 -4.27 -12.54 2.81
CA MET A 36 -4.19 -11.56 1.71
C MET A 36 -4.09 -10.13 2.24
N GLU A 37 -3.24 -9.93 3.25
CA GLU A 37 -3.07 -8.67 3.96
C GLU A 37 -1.65 -8.10 3.77
N ALA A 38 -1.57 -6.77 3.85
CA ALA A 38 -0.31 -6.03 3.89
C ALA A 38 -0.13 -5.43 5.31
N VAL A 39 0.64 -6.14 6.12
CA VAL A 39 0.94 -5.82 7.52
C VAL A 39 2.37 -5.26 7.59
N LEU A 40 2.49 -4.00 8.00
CA LEU A 40 3.77 -3.31 8.15
C LEU A 40 3.91 -2.77 9.56
N GLU A 41 5.01 -3.10 10.23
CA GLU A 41 5.33 -2.58 11.56
C GLU A 41 6.15 -1.29 11.44
N GLU A 42 5.74 -0.27 12.20
CA GLU A 42 6.37 1.07 12.24
C GLU A 42 6.82 1.62 10.86
N PRO A 43 5.94 1.64 9.84
CA PRO A 43 6.32 2.07 8.50
C PRO A 43 6.54 3.58 8.45
N TYR A 44 7.42 4.01 7.55
CA TYR A 44 7.35 5.38 7.04
C TYR A 44 6.13 5.53 6.13
N ILE A 45 5.52 6.72 6.15
CA ILE A 45 4.38 7.04 5.28
C ILE A 45 4.80 8.20 4.36
N LEU A 46 4.83 7.93 3.05
CA LEU A 46 5.00 8.95 2.01
C LEU A 46 3.62 9.36 1.50
N LEU A 47 3.30 10.65 1.62
CA LEU A 47 2.07 11.24 1.11
C LEU A 47 2.39 12.17 -0.06
N THR A 48 1.67 12.02 -1.17
CA THR A 48 1.77 12.91 -2.32
C THR A 48 0.44 12.99 -3.06
N ASP A 49 0.14 14.12 -3.68
CA ASP A 49 -1.04 14.33 -4.53
C ASP A 49 -0.75 13.99 -6.01
N LYS A 50 0.48 13.59 -6.33
CA LYS A 50 0.90 13.30 -7.71
C LYS A 50 0.68 11.86 -8.10
N LYS A 51 0.27 11.64 -9.35
CA LYS A 51 0.47 10.37 -10.06
C LYS A 51 1.96 10.08 -10.30
N ILE A 52 2.42 8.91 -9.88
CA ILE A 52 3.81 8.47 -10.02
C ILE A 52 3.92 7.45 -11.15
N THR A 53 4.67 7.77 -12.19
CA THR A 53 4.91 6.86 -13.33
C THR A 53 6.37 6.46 -13.50
N LEU A 54 7.29 7.27 -13.00
CA LEU A 54 8.74 7.07 -13.11
C LEU A 54 9.36 6.87 -11.74
N ILE A 55 10.29 5.91 -11.62
CA ILE A 55 10.95 5.61 -10.33
C ILE A 55 11.85 6.75 -9.86
N LYS A 56 12.37 7.55 -10.79
CA LYS A 56 13.26 8.68 -10.51
C LYS A 56 12.65 9.68 -9.52
N ASP A 57 11.33 9.83 -9.52
CA ASP A 57 10.61 10.76 -8.66
C ASP A 57 10.60 10.27 -7.19
N LEU A 58 10.82 8.97 -6.98
CA LEU A 58 10.89 8.33 -5.66
C LEU A 58 12.31 8.07 -5.17
N LEU A 59 13.31 8.02 -6.06
CA LEU A 59 14.70 7.63 -5.72
C LEU A 59 15.26 8.32 -4.45
N PRO A 60 15.17 9.66 -4.29
CA PRO A 60 15.75 10.32 -3.11
C PRO A 60 15.12 9.87 -1.78
N ILE A 61 13.86 9.43 -1.83
CA ILE A 61 13.11 8.97 -0.65
C ILE A 61 13.41 7.50 -0.41
N LEU A 62 13.39 6.68 -1.47
CA LEU A 62 13.69 5.25 -1.39
C LEU A 62 15.08 4.99 -0.81
N GLU A 63 16.09 5.75 -1.23
CA GLU A 63 17.46 5.65 -0.69
C GLU A 63 17.49 5.85 0.82
N LYS A 64 16.77 6.87 1.33
CA LYS A 64 16.70 7.15 2.76
C LYS A 64 15.96 6.07 3.54
N VAL A 65 14.88 5.54 2.97
CA VAL A 65 14.08 4.47 3.60
C VAL A 65 14.89 3.18 3.67
N VAL A 66 15.53 2.77 2.57
CA VAL A 66 16.37 1.57 2.51
C VAL A 66 17.51 1.64 3.52
N GLN A 67 18.17 2.80 3.65
CA GLN A 67 19.22 3.00 4.67
C GLN A 67 18.72 2.82 6.11
N LYS A 68 17.44 3.09 6.38
CA LYS A 68 16.83 2.89 7.70
C LYS A 68 16.32 1.47 7.92
N GLY A 69 16.24 0.64 6.87
CA GLY A 69 15.72 -0.72 6.95
C GLY A 69 14.27 -0.80 7.43
N LYS A 70 13.52 0.29 7.34
CA LYS A 70 12.11 0.35 7.76
C LYS A 70 11.17 0.17 6.57
N PRO A 71 9.96 -0.39 6.77
CA PRO A 71 8.97 -0.48 5.71
C PRO A 71 8.45 0.90 5.27
N LEU A 72 7.86 0.95 4.08
CA LEU A 72 7.31 2.17 3.49
C LEU A 72 5.88 1.95 2.99
N VAL A 73 4.98 2.84 3.38
CA VAL A 73 3.65 2.99 2.78
C VAL A 73 3.67 4.23 1.90
N ILE A 74 3.27 4.11 0.64
CA ILE A 74 3.11 5.23 -0.29
C ILE A 74 1.62 5.45 -0.52
N VAL A 75 1.13 6.65 -0.21
CA VAL A 75 -0.21 7.12 -0.53
C VAL A 75 -0.09 8.20 -1.60
N SER A 76 -0.59 7.91 -2.80
CA SER A 76 -0.52 8.83 -3.95
C SER A 76 -1.81 8.84 -4.76
N GLU A 77 -1.99 9.80 -5.68
CA GLU A 77 -3.11 9.77 -6.64
C GLU A 77 -3.16 8.42 -7.37
N ASP A 78 -2.02 8.00 -7.93
CA ASP A 78 -1.81 6.68 -8.49
C ASP A 78 -0.32 6.32 -8.55
N ILE A 79 0.00 5.03 -8.72
CA ILE A 79 1.34 4.56 -9.11
C ILE A 79 1.18 3.55 -10.24
N GLU A 80 1.79 3.84 -11.38
CA GLU A 80 1.66 3.01 -12.58
C GLU A 80 2.99 2.83 -13.32
N GLY A 81 2.97 2.01 -14.37
CA GLY A 81 4.08 1.88 -15.32
C GLY A 81 5.39 1.41 -14.69
N GLU A 82 6.48 2.08 -15.06
CA GLU A 82 7.84 1.74 -14.65
C GLU A 82 8.00 1.82 -13.12
N ALA A 83 7.42 2.84 -12.49
CA ALA A 83 7.49 3.01 -11.04
C ALA A 83 6.88 1.82 -10.30
N LEU A 84 5.66 1.41 -10.67
CA LEU A 84 4.98 0.28 -10.05
C LEU A 84 5.77 -1.01 -10.24
N ALA A 85 6.22 -1.29 -11.46
CA ALA A 85 7.01 -2.48 -11.76
C ALA A 85 8.30 -2.54 -10.92
N THR A 86 8.98 -1.40 -10.77
CA THR A 86 10.22 -1.32 -10.01
C THR A 86 9.98 -1.54 -8.51
N LEU A 87 8.92 -0.95 -7.94
CA LEU A 87 8.56 -1.17 -6.54
C LEU A 87 8.22 -2.64 -6.27
N VAL A 88 7.44 -3.26 -7.15
CA VAL A 88 7.09 -4.69 -7.07
C VAL A 88 8.34 -5.58 -7.12
N VAL A 89 9.25 -5.33 -8.07
CA VAL A 89 10.48 -6.13 -8.18
C VAL A 89 11.36 -6.00 -6.92
N ASN A 90 11.49 -4.79 -6.37
CA ASN A 90 12.26 -4.59 -5.13
C ASN A 90 11.59 -5.22 -3.90
N LYS A 91 10.25 -5.22 -3.85
CA LYS A 91 9.46 -5.92 -2.83
C LYS A 91 9.67 -7.43 -2.89
N LEU A 92 9.55 -8.03 -4.07
CA LEU A 92 9.75 -9.47 -4.28
C LEU A 92 11.19 -9.92 -3.99
N ARG A 93 12.17 -9.03 -4.20
CA ARG A 93 13.58 -9.28 -3.86
C ARG A 93 13.90 -9.11 -2.37
N GLY A 94 12.96 -8.57 -1.58
CA GLY A 94 13.19 -8.24 -0.17
C GLY A 94 14.07 -7.01 0.06
N THR A 95 14.51 -6.32 -1.01
CA THR A 95 15.34 -5.11 -0.92
C THR A 95 14.57 -3.95 -0.29
N LEU A 96 13.26 -3.89 -0.55
CA LEU A 96 12.40 -2.81 -0.08
C LEU A 96 11.05 -3.38 0.36
N ASN A 97 10.73 -3.28 1.65
CA ASN A 97 9.39 -3.60 2.14
C ASN A 97 8.46 -2.41 1.89
N VAL A 98 7.78 -2.38 0.74
CA VAL A 98 6.91 -1.27 0.33
C VAL A 98 5.49 -1.74 0.00
N VAL A 99 4.52 -0.90 0.36
CA VAL A 99 3.12 -1.02 -0.04
C VAL A 99 2.66 0.32 -0.59
N ALA A 100 2.01 0.31 -1.75
CA ALA A 100 1.44 1.51 -2.34
C ALA A 100 -0.09 1.40 -2.35
N VAL A 101 -0.76 2.48 -1.98
CA VAL A 101 -2.21 2.62 -1.97
C VAL A 101 -2.59 3.92 -2.66
N LYS A 102 -3.76 3.96 -3.30
CA LYS A 102 -4.28 5.22 -3.85
C LYS A 102 -4.79 6.11 -2.71
N ALA A 103 -4.72 7.42 -2.91
CA ALA A 103 -5.22 8.39 -1.96
C ALA A 103 -6.73 8.21 -1.72
N PRO A 104 -7.21 8.45 -0.48
CA PRO A 104 -8.63 8.42 -0.17
C PRO A 104 -9.34 9.67 -0.73
N GLY A 105 -10.55 9.48 -1.24
CA GLY A 105 -11.38 10.57 -1.77
C GLY A 105 -11.13 10.94 -3.23
N PHE A 106 -12.03 11.77 -3.77
CA PHE A 106 -11.91 12.47 -5.04
C PHE A 106 -12.11 13.96 -4.73
N GLY A 107 -11.16 14.82 -5.11
CA GLY A 107 -11.18 16.26 -4.91
C GLY A 107 -9.95 16.93 -5.50
#